data_AF-A0A356GCM6-F1
#
_entry.id   AF-A0A356GCM6-F1
#
_cell.length_a   1.000
_cell.length_b   1.000
_cell.length_c   1.000
_cell.angle_alpha   90.00
_cell.angle_beta   90.00
_cell.angle_gamma   90.00
#
_symmetry.space_group_name_H-M   'P 1'
#
loop_
_entity.id
_entity.type
_entity.pdbx_description
1 polymer ?
#
loop_
_entity_poly.entity_id
_entity_poly.type
_entity_poly.pdbx_seq_one_letter_code
_entity_poly.pdbx_strand_id
1 'polypeptide(L)'
;MTQIKATILTGGNHIETVSFPCSDDEIMRLTEQNEVGHKATVFINNLVGPKGLKSIEGTYANIHELNYLAKRMDSFDGTEMGKLLAAASRFDTQDLRQLINYTFNLGRITLIQNISDMQTVGVEHYMDIHGGCCSNEEYRDPKRAEEGRALLNSKRGIWTDYGLMFINDEVPWEEVYNGITFPEYLCGGPEESSVAICHGGRTEFVYPPCEQSSIEFALERLGADSLDDCHIQMSCSRFGKPLSEVMDYILNDEGLEAFNEVCHAAAKIPDRDLDKFTAAVLYHRALRYKVDAKTGEIIYNRRYIYME
;
A
#
# COMPACT_ATOMS: atom_id res chain seq x y z
N MET A 1 -13.34 -2.62 -3.86
CA MET A 1 -13.46 -1.67 -4.99
C MET A 1 -14.49 -0.58 -4.78
N THR A 2 -14.19 0.35 -3.88
CA THR A 2 -14.78 1.69 -3.91
C THR A 2 -13.90 2.56 -4.80
N GLN A 3 -14.11 2.48 -6.12
CA GLN A 3 -13.26 3.21 -7.08
C GLN A 3 -13.49 4.72 -6.96
N ILE A 4 -12.42 5.47 -6.66
CA ILE A 4 -12.40 6.92 -6.87
C ILE A 4 -12.26 7.14 -8.38
N LYS A 5 -13.14 7.93 -8.98
CA LYS A 5 -12.99 8.40 -10.36
C LYS A 5 -12.91 9.92 -10.36
N ALA A 6 -11.80 10.47 -10.82
CA ALA A 6 -11.62 11.91 -10.92
C ALA A 6 -11.59 12.34 -12.38
N THR A 7 -12.44 13.30 -12.71
CA THR A 7 -12.31 14.11 -13.92
C THR A 7 -11.28 15.20 -13.63
N ILE A 8 -10.12 15.12 -14.28
CA ILE A 8 -8.97 15.98 -14.04
C ILE A 8 -8.72 16.89 -15.25
N LEU A 9 -8.19 18.08 -14.99
CA LEU A 9 -7.68 18.99 -16.02
C LEU A 9 -6.17 18.74 -16.18
N THR A 10 -5.74 18.30 -17.36
CA THR A 10 -4.33 18.27 -17.77
C THR A 10 -4.03 19.47 -18.68
N GLY A 11 -2.77 19.67 -19.09
CA GLY A 11 -2.36 20.85 -19.85
C GLY A 11 -3.03 20.98 -21.22
N GLY A 12 -2.93 22.16 -21.82
CA GLY A 12 -3.68 22.50 -23.03
C GLY A 12 -5.21 22.54 -22.84
N ASN A 13 -5.70 22.60 -21.59
CA ASN A 13 -7.11 22.43 -21.19
C ASN A 13 -7.74 21.07 -21.59
N HIS A 14 -6.94 20.01 -21.64
CA HIS A 14 -7.50 18.66 -21.84
C HIS A 14 -8.21 18.19 -20.57
N ILE A 15 -9.36 17.54 -20.72
CA ILE A 15 -10.17 17.02 -19.61
C ILE A 15 -10.28 15.51 -19.77
N GLU A 16 -9.76 14.77 -18.79
CA GLU A 16 -9.73 13.32 -18.79
C GLU A 16 -10.38 12.77 -17.51
N THR A 17 -10.93 11.55 -17.55
CA THR A 17 -11.52 10.91 -16.36
C THR A 17 -10.80 9.62 -16.03
N VAL A 18 -10.04 9.65 -14.94
CA VAL A 18 -9.15 8.58 -14.48
C VAL A 18 -9.84 7.82 -13.35
N SER A 19 -9.66 6.50 -13.31
CA SER A 19 -10.10 5.65 -12.20
C SER A 19 -8.91 5.30 -11.33
N PHE A 20 -9.00 5.56 -10.03
CA PHE A 20 -7.97 5.23 -9.05
C PHE A 20 -8.37 3.98 -8.23
N PRO A 21 -7.40 3.11 -7.90
CA PRO A 21 -5.99 3.25 -8.27
C PRO A 21 -5.72 2.98 -9.76
N CYS A 22 -4.75 3.70 -10.32
CA CYS A 22 -4.24 3.55 -11.68
C CYS A 22 -2.75 3.16 -11.65
N SER A 23 -2.21 2.78 -12.82
CA SER A 23 -0.79 2.45 -12.95
C SER A 23 0.09 3.70 -12.93
N ASP A 24 1.40 3.51 -12.75
CA ASP A 24 2.34 4.62 -12.63
C ASP A 24 2.69 5.17 -14.03
N ASP A 25 2.67 4.34 -15.08
CA ASP A 25 2.78 4.78 -16.48
C ASP A 25 1.65 5.76 -16.86
N GLU A 26 0.43 5.51 -16.37
CA GLU A 26 -0.70 6.41 -16.55
C GLU A 26 -0.50 7.74 -15.79
N ILE A 27 0.04 7.69 -14.57
CA ILE A 27 0.40 8.90 -13.82
C ILE A 27 1.50 9.70 -14.54
N MET A 28 2.52 9.03 -15.07
CA MET A 28 3.59 9.66 -15.83
C MET A 28 3.02 10.42 -17.04
N ARG A 29 2.22 9.75 -17.87
CA ARG A 29 1.52 10.37 -19.01
C ARG A 29 0.68 11.59 -18.61
N LEU A 30 -0.06 11.51 -17.50
CA LEU A 30 -0.94 12.58 -17.04
C LEU A 30 -0.17 13.78 -16.47
N THR A 31 1.00 13.55 -15.88
CA THR A 31 1.85 14.58 -15.26
C THR A 31 2.77 15.26 -16.27
N GLU A 32 3.32 14.53 -17.24
CA GLU A 32 4.04 15.10 -18.40
C GLU A 32 3.17 16.10 -19.17
N GLN A 33 1.87 15.83 -19.29
CA GLN A 33 0.91 16.69 -19.96
C GLN A 33 0.59 17.98 -19.17
N ASN A 34 1.07 18.18 -17.95
CA ASN A 34 0.58 19.23 -17.06
C ASN A 34 1.44 20.52 -17.10
N GLU A 35 0.95 21.54 -17.82
CA GLU A 35 1.59 22.86 -17.95
C GLU A 35 1.57 23.71 -16.68
N VAL A 36 0.67 23.43 -15.71
CA VAL A 36 0.47 24.28 -14.51
C VAL A 36 1.51 24.00 -13.42
N GLY A 37 2.24 22.88 -13.53
CA GLY A 37 3.46 22.65 -12.77
C GLY A 37 4.03 21.24 -12.91
N HIS A 38 5.34 21.13 -13.09
CA HIS A 38 6.12 19.88 -13.16
C HIS A 38 6.13 19.05 -11.85
N LYS A 39 5.30 19.39 -10.86
CA LYS A 39 5.12 18.63 -9.63
C LYS A 39 3.75 17.98 -9.72
N ALA A 40 3.69 16.66 -9.60
CA ALA A 40 2.57 15.76 -9.87
C ALA A 40 1.20 16.13 -9.24
N THR A 41 0.63 17.27 -9.65
CA THR A 41 -0.49 17.94 -9.00
C THR A 41 -1.50 18.38 -10.05
N VAL A 42 -2.68 17.77 -10.05
CA VAL A 42 -3.72 17.98 -11.06
C VAL A 42 -4.93 18.68 -10.45
N PHE A 43 -5.68 19.44 -11.25
CA PHE A 43 -6.93 20.05 -10.81
C PHE A 43 -8.08 19.04 -10.91
N ILE A 44 -8.79 18.81 -9.81
CA ILE A 44 -9.89 17.86 -9.71
C ILE A 44 -11.21 18.55 -10.06
N ASN A 45 -11.58 18.55 -11.34
CA ASN A 45 -12.81 19.20 -11.81
C ASN A 45 -14.09 18.50 -11.34
N ASN A 46 -14.08 17.16 -11.25
CA ASN A 46 -15.17 16.40 -10.66
C ASN A 46 -14.64 15.11 -10.01
N LEU A 47 -15.13 14.76 -8.81
CA LEU A 47 -14.78 13.55 -8.08
C LEU A 47 -16.03 12.72 -7.79
N VAL A 48 -16.03 11.50 -8.33
CA VAL A 48 -17.00 10.44 -8.04
C VAL A 48 -16.33 9.44 -7.11
N GLY A 49 -16.84 9.32 -5.90
CA GLY A 49 -16.24 8.50 -4.85
C GLY A 49 -17.07 8.57 -3.57
N PRO A 50 -16.54 8.07 -2.44
CA PRO A 50 -17.23 8.16 -1.17
C PRO A 50 -17.35 9.62 -0.70
N LYS A 51 -18.51 9.98 -0.13
CA LYS A 51 -18.86 11.38 0.19
C LYS A 51 -17.82 12.13 1.02
N GLY A 52 -17.16 11.45 1.97
CA GLY A 52 -16.10 12.05 2.81
C GLY A 52 -14.92 12.65 2.02
N LEU A 53 -14.70 12.25 0.76
CA LEU A 53 -13.66 12.79 -0.11
C LEU A 53 -14.13 13.93 -1.03
N LYS A 54 -15.41 14.32 -0.97
CA LYS A 54 -15.99 15.30 -1.91
C LYS A 54 -15.41 16.71 -1.75
N SER A 55 -14.78 17.03 -0.62
CA SER A 55 -14.07 18.30 -0.38
C SER A 55 -12.83 18.50 -1.27
N ILE A 56 -12.31 17.43 -1.89
CA ILE A 56 -11.20 17.50 -2.87
C ILE A 56 -11.69 17.97 -4.26
N GLU A 57 -13.00 17.94 -4.53
CA GLU A 57 -13.54 18.49 -5.78
C GLU A 57 -13.39 20.01 -5.85
N GLY A 58 -12.89 20.50 -6.97
CA GLY A 58 -12.59 21.91 -7.18
C GLY A 58 -11.25 22.37 -6.61
N THR A 59 -10.39 21.44 -6.16
CA THR A 59 -9.05 21.76 -5.64
C THR A 59 -7.93 21.19 -6.54
N TYR A 60 -6.69 21.59 -6.25
CA TYR A 60 -5.50 20.95 -6.78
C TYR A 60 -5.03 19.86 -5.81
N ALA A 61 -4.78 18.66 -6.34
CA ALA A 61 -4.41 17.50 -5.54
C ALA A 61 -3.20 16.77 -6.15
N ASN A 62 -2.31 16.24 -5.31
CA ASN A 62 -1.22 15.40 -5.78
C ASN A 62 -1.77 14.05 -6.26
N ILE A 63 -1.45 13.68 -7.51
CA ILE A 63 -2.01 12.48 -8.14
C ILE A 63 -1.43 11.19 -7.57
N HIS A 64 -0.17 11.18 -7.11
CA HIS A 64 0.40 10.02 -6.41
C HIS A 64 -0.24 9.86 -5.03
N GLU A 65 -0.47 10.94 -4.29
CA GLU A 65 -1.18 10.88 -3.00
C GLU A 65 -2.61 10.36 -3.18
N LEU A 66 -3.32 10.80 -4.23
CA LEU A 66 -4.66 10.32 -4.56
C LEU A 66 -4.64 8.83 -4.96
N ASN A 67 -3.66 8.41 -5.76
CA ASN A 67 -3.48 7.00 -6.14
C ASN A 67 -3.15 6.12 -4.92
N TYR A 68 -2.27 6.60 -4.04
CA TYR A 68 -1.89 5.91 -2.81
C TYR A 68 -3.06 5.79 -1.82
N LEU A 69 -3.83 6.87 -1.64
CA LEU A 69 -5.04 6.82 -0.82
C LEU A 69 -6.05 5.81 -1.38
N ALA A 70 -6.23 5.74 -2.71
CA ALA A 70 -7.07 4.74 -3.35
C ALA A 70 -6.55 3.30 -3.15
N LYS A 71 -5.23 3.07 -3.24
CA LYS A 71 -4.57 1.79 -2.92
C LYS A 71 -4.85 1.36 -1.47
N ARG A 72 -4.63 2.25 -0.48
CA ARG A 72 -4.97 1.99 0.93
C ARG A 72 -6.45 1.66 1.11
N MET A 73 -7.33 2.44 0.48
CA MET A 73 -8.78 2.28 0.56
C MET A 73 -9.33 0.98 -0.02
N ASP A 74 -8.66 0.34 -1.00
CA ASP A 74 -9.14 -0.93 -1.55
C ASP A 74 -8.80 -2.13 -0.64
N SER A 75 -7.82 -1.98 0.25
CA SER A 75 -7.49 -2.98 1.29
C SER A 75 -8.44 -2.96 2.50
N PHE A 76 -9.29 -1.94 2.64
CA PHE A 76 -10.11 -1.70 3.83
C PHE A 76 -11.43 -2.48 3.84
N ASP A 77 -11.79 -2.96 5.04
CA ASP A 77 -13.15 -3.44 5.31
C ASP A 77 -14.17 -2.29 5.43
N GLY A 78 -15.46 -2.62 5.61
CA GLY A 78 -16.51 -1.62 5.75
C GLY A 78 -16.38 -0.73 7.00
N THR A 79 -15.75 -1.25 8.07
CA THR A 79 -15.53 -0.58 9.34
C THR A 79 -14.39 0.43 9.25
N GLU A 80 -13.27 0.02 8.66
CA GLU A 80 -12.09 0.84 8.38
C GLU A 80 -12.41 1.97 7.41
N MET A 81 -13.12 1.65 6.32
CA MET A 81 -13.67 2.63 5.39
C MET A 81 -14.62 3.61 6.10
N GLY A 82 -15.51 3.11 6.97
CA GLY A 82 -16.39 3.95 7.78
C GLY A 82 -15.62 4.94 8.65
N LYS A 83 -14.59 4.48 9.37
CA LYS A 83 -13.73 5.30 10.25
C LYS A 83 -13.00 6.38 9.47
N LEU A 84 -12.37 6.04 8.33
CA LEU A 84 -11.68 6.99 7.47
C LEU A 84 -12.64 8.09 6.98
N LEU A 85 -13.83 7.73 6.52
CA LEU A 85 -14.78 8.69 5.97
C LEU A 85 -15.48 9.54 7.05
N ALA A 86 -15.71 8.97 8.24
CA ALA A 86 -16.13 9.72 9.42
C ALA A 86 -15.08 10.78 9.79
N ALA A 87 -13.79 10.41 9.80
CA ALA A 87 -12.68 11.33 10.02
C ALA A 87 -12.67 12.46 8.97
N ALA A 88 -12.64 12.09 7.68
CA ALA A 88 -12.62 13.04 6.57
C ALA A 88 -13.77 14.05 6.65
N SER A 89 -14.99 13.58 6.95
CA SER A 89 -16.19 14.42 7.11
C SER A 89 -16.12 15.39 8.29
N ARG A 90 -15.35 15.06 9.34
CA ARG A 90 -15.26 15.87 10.57
C ARG A 90 -14.09 16.84 10.55
N PHE A 91 -12.97 16.46 9.96
CA PHE A 91 -11.73 17.23 9.95
C PHE A 91 -11.57 18.10 8.69
N ASP A 92 -12.51 18.03 7.74
CA ASP A 92 -12.56 18.81 6.48
C ASP A 92 -11.25 18.76 5.69
N THR A 93 -10.67 17.56 5.62
CA THR A 93 -9.32 17.34 5.10
C THR A 93 -9.33 17.31 3.58
N GLN A 94 -9.24 18.48 2.97
CA GLN A 94 -8.78 18.63 1.58
C GLN A 94 -7.32 18.17 1.41
N ASP A 95 -6.57 18.11 2.53
CA ASP A 95 -5.20 17.62 2.59
C ASP A 95 -5.15 16.07 2.49
N LEU A 96 -4.67 15.59 1.34
CA LEU A 96 -4.46 14.17 1.08
C LEU A 96 -3.37 13.56 1.98
N ARG A 97 -2.33 14.30 2.37
CA ARG A 97 -1.32 13.80 3.32
C ARG A 97 -1.96 13.49 4.67
N GLN A 98 -2.89 14.32 5.13
CA GLN A 98 -3.60 14.07 6.38
C GLN A 98 -4.54 12.85 6.25
N LEU A 99 -5.27 12.71 5.13
CA LEU A 99 -6.08 11.53 4.83
C LEU A 99 -5.26 10.23 4.80
N ILE A 100 -4.09 10.25 4.14
CA ILE A 100 -3.17 9.10 4.10
C ILE A 100 -2.72 8.73 5.52
N ASN A 101 -2.34 9.71 6.35
CA ASN A 101 -1.99 9.45 7.75
C ASN A 101 -3.18 8.89 8.57
N TYR A 102 -4.42 9.33 8.31
CA TYR A 102 -5.60 8.69 8.92
C TYR A 102 -5.71 7.20 8.56
N THR A 103 -5.27 6.76 7.37
CA THR A 103 -5.26 5.32 7.01
C THR A 103 -4.30 4.47 7.86
N PHE A 104 -3.37 5.08 8.60
CA PHE A 104 -2.49 4.41 9.57
C PHE A 104 -2.95 4.62 11.02
N ASN A 105 -3.79 5.63 11.26
CA ASN A 105 -4.24 6.03 12.61
C ASN A 105 -5.69 5.62 12.90
N LEU A 106 -6.24 4.61 12.23
CA LEU A 106 -7.65 4.21 12.41
C LEU A 106 -7.99 3.81 13.86
N GLY A 107 -7.03 3.27 14.63
CA GLY A 107 -7.22 2.96 16.06
C GLY A 107 -7.50 4.18 16.95
N ARG A 108 -7.17 5.40 16.48
CA ARG A 108 -7.61 6.65 17.13
C ARG A 108 -9.10 6.93 16.97
N ILE A 109 -9.84 6.12 16.21
CA ILE A 109 -11.24 6.38 15.85
C ILE A 109 -12.10 5.15 16.10
N THR A 110 -12.95 5.23 17.11
CA THR A 110 -14.03 4.26 17.29
C THR A 110 -15.31 4.78 16.66
N LEU A 111 -15.84 4.06 15.68
CA LEU A 111 -17.06 4.41 14.97
C LEU A 111 -18.17 3.43 15.29
N ILE A 112 -19.11 3.84 16.13
CA ILE A 112 -20.25 3.02 16.52
C ILE A 112 -21.39 3.21 15.52
N GLN A 113 -21.67 2.18 14.73
CA GLN A 113 -22.76 2.15 13.75
C GLN A 113 -24.02 1.45 14.28
N ASN A 114 -23.88 0.58 15.28
CA ASN A 114 -24.98 -0.15 15.90
C ASN A 114 -24.84 -0.15 17.43
N ILE A 115 -25.94 0.11 18.13
CA ILE A 115 -26.03 0.12 19.59
C ILE A 115 -26.96 -0.98 20.14
N SER A 116 -27.34 -1.97 19.34
CA SER A 116 -28.22 -3.06 19.77
C SER A 116 -27.60 -3.99 20.82
N ASP A 117 -26.27 -4.10 20.83
CA ASP A 117 -25.50 -4.87 21.81
C ASP A 117 -24.33 -4.04 22.34
N MET A 118 -24.26 -3.89 23.66
CA MET A 118 -23.16 -3.17 24.31
C MET A 118 -21.85 -3.98 24.33
N GLN A 119 -21.93 -5.31 24.23
CA GLN A 119 -20.74 -6.15 24.09
C GLN A 119 -20.02 -5.80 22.80
N THR A 120 -20.74 -5.73 21.67
CA THR A 120 -20.20 -5.32 20.37
C THR A 120 -19.59 -3.91 20.43
N VAL A 121 -20.32 -2.92 20.96
CA VAL A 121 -19.80 -1.54 21.11
C VAL A 121 -18.49 -1.49 21.92
N GLY A 122 -18.40 -2.28 22.99
CA GLY A 122 -17.19 -2.37 23.80
C GLY A 122 -16.04 -3.11 23.11
N VAL A 123 -16.33 -4.16 22.35
CA VAL A 123 -15.34 -4.90 21.56
C VAL A 123 -14.78 -4.05 20.43
N GLU A 124 -15.62 -3.32 19.69
CA GLU A 124 -15.20 -2.38 18.65
C GLU A 124 -14.22 -1.35 19.22
N HIS A 125 -14.61 -0.69 20.32
CA HIS A 125 -13.74 0.27 21.01
C HIS A 125 -12.44 -0.34 21.51
N TYR A 126 -12.52 -1.53 22.11
CA TYR A 126 -11.36 -2.23 22.64
C TYR A 126 -10.36 -2.59 21.55
N MET A 127 -10.83 -3.13 20.41
CA MET A 127 -10.00 -3.44 19.25
C MET A 127 -9.28 -2.20 18.73
N ASP A 128 -9.97 -1.08 18.60
CA ASP A 128 -9.38 0.17 18.09
C ASP A 128 -8.18 0.63 18.93
N ILE A 129 -8.34 0.63 20.25
CA ILE A 129 -7.27 1.06 21.16
C ILE A 129 -6.20 -0.02 21.43
N HIS A 130 -6.37 -1.22 20.87
CA HIS A 130 -5.40 -2.34 20.92
C HIS A 130 -4.94 -2.79 19.51
N GLY A 131 -4.89 -1.88 18.55
CA GLY A 131 -4.29 -2.13 17.22
C GLY A 131 -5.06 -3.12 16.35
N GLY A 132 -6.40 -3.07 16.42
CA GLY A 132 -7.30 -3.95 15.67
C GLY A 132 -7.38 -5.38 16.20
N CYS A 133 -6.72 -5.69 17.32
CA CYS A 133 -6.62 -7.05 17.86
C CYS A 133 -7.55 -7.26 19.07
N CYS A 134 -8.14 -8.46 19.15
CA CYS A 134 -8.89 -8.91 20.33
C CYS A 134 -8.90 -10.45 20.35
N SER A 135 -8.47 -11.05 21.47
CA SER A 135 -8.53 -12.51 21.66
C SER A 135 -9.97 -13.00 21.88
N ASN A 136 -10.20 -14.30 21.70
CA ASN A 136 -11.50 -14.92 22.01
C ASN A 136 -11.93 -14.77 23.47
N GLU A 137 -10.97 -14.58 24.40
CA GLU A 137 -11.24 -14.35 25.82
C GLU A 137 -11.67 -12.89 26.03
N GLU A 138 -10.90 -11.93 25.54
CA GLU A 138 -11.21 -10.50 25.60
C GLU A 138 -12.51 -10.13 24.86
N TYR A 139 -12.84 -10.83 23.77
CA TYR A 139 -14.08 -10.65 23.01
C TYR A 139 -15.31 -11.06 23.84
N ARG A 140 -15.15 -12.09 24.68
CA ARG A 140 -16.22 -12.67 25.50
C ARG A 140 -16.25 -12.15 26.92
N ASP A 141 -15.27 -11.34 27.32
CA ASP A 141 -15.21 -10.70 28.64
C ASP A 141 -16.45 -9.79 28.82
N PRO A 142 -17.31 -10.04 29.82
CA PRO A 142 -18.47 -9.19 30.12
C PRO A 142 -18.11 -7.72 30.36
N LYS A 143 -16.85 -7.41 30.71
CA LYS A 143 -16.34 -6.04 30.87
C LYS A 143 -16.49 -5.20 29.60
N ARG A 144 -16.48 -5.79 28.40
CA ARG A 144 -16.69 -5.03 27.15
C ARG A 144 -18.06 -4.36 27.15
N ALA A 145 -19.12 -5.05 27.59
CA ALA A 145 -20.43 -4.44 27.74
C ALA A 145 -20.49 -3.30 28.79
N GLU A 146 -19.55 -3.21 29.72
CA GLU A 146 -19.40 -2.07 30.63
C GLU A 146 -18.63 -0.92 29.95
N GLU A 147 -17.54 -1.23 29.26
CA GLU A 147 -16.73 -0.26 28.50
C GLU A 147 -17.54 0.41 27.38
N GLY A 148 -18.35 -0.35 26.63
CA GLY A 148 -19.24 0.20 25.61
C GLY A 148 -20.29 1.16 26.19
N ARG A 149 -20.85 0.84 27.37
CA ARG A 149 -21.75 1.77 28.09
C ARG A 149 -21.01 3.00 28.58
N ALA A 150 -19.78 2.85 29.07
CA ALA A 150 -18.97 3.99 29.52
C ALA A 150 -18.62 4.93 28.35
N LEU A 151 -18.25 4.38 27.20
CA LEU A 151 -17.98 5.13 25.97
C LEU A 151 -19.19 5.96 25.54
N LEU A 152 -20.37 5.34 25.39
CA LEU A 152 -21.59 6.05 25.00
C LEU A 152 -22.02 7.10 26.03
N ASN A 153 -21.83 6.85 27.33
CA ASN A 153 -22.13 7.82 28.39
C ASN A 153 -21.07 8.92 28.57
N SER A 154 -19.91 8.82 27.91
CA SER A 154 -18.80 9.77 28.07
C SER A 154 -19.11 11.19 27.54
N LYS A 155 -20.17 11.34 26.73
CA LYS A 155 -20.54 12.57 26.02
C LYS A 155 -19.47 13.09 25.04
N ARG A 156 -18.46 12.29 24.72
CA ARG A 156 -17.42 12.60 23.72
C ARG A 156 -17.81 12.25 22.28
N GLY A 157 -18.95 11.59 22.09
CA GLY A 157 -19.41 11.10 20.78
C GLY A 157 -19.77 12.24 19.81
N ILE A 158 -19.29 12.12 18.59
CA ILE A 158 -19.44 13.05 17.48
C ILE A 158 -20.32 12.38 16.42
N TRP A 159 -21.49 12.96 16.13
CA TRP A 159 -22.34 12.45 15.05
C TRP A 159 -21.72 12.74 13.68
N THR A 160 -21.72 11.73 12.82
CA THR A 160 -21.30 11.82 11.41
C THR A 160 -22.32 11.11 10.52
N ASP A 161 -22.26 11.34 9.20
CA ASP A 161 -23.05 10.58 8.19
C ASP A 161 -22.79 9.07 8.23
N TYR A 162 -21.75 8.62 8.93
CA TYR A 162 -21.27 7.24 9.00
C TYR A 162 -21.55 6.55 10.34
N GLY A 163 -22.05 7.27 11.36
CA GLY A 163 -22.28 6.74 12.70
C GLY A 163 -21.84 7.70 13.83
N LEU A 164 -21.81 7.19 15.05
CA LEU A 164 -21.35 7.93 16.23
C LEU A 164 -19.85 7.68 16.44
N MET A 165 -19.04 8.68 16.12
CA MET A 165 -17.58 8.63 16.15
C MET A 165 -17.04 9.08 17.52
N PHE A 166 -16.01 8.41 18.02
CA PHE A 166 -15.23 8.79 19.19
C PHE A 166 -13.76 8.90 18.81
N ILE A 167 -13.07 9.91 19.36
CA ILE A 167 -11.63 10.04 19.25
C ILE A 167 -11.00 9.36 20.47
N ASN A 168 -10.05 8.47 20.25
CA ASN A 168 -9.32 7.77 21.30
C ASN A 168 -8.00 8.52 21.50
N ASP A 169 -7.99 9.47 22.43
CA ASP A 169 -6.83 10.33 22.72
C ASP A 169 -5.69 9.56 23.40
N GLU A 170 -5.98 8.40 23.98
CA GLU A 170 -5.05 7.44 24.56
C GLU A 170 -4.16 6.74 23.51
N VAL A 171 -4.62 6.61 22.27
CA VAL A 171 -3.83 6.09 21.15
C VAL A 171 -3.07 7.27 20.53
N PRO A 172 -1.72 7.34 20.56
CA PRO A 172 -0.99 8.49 20.02
C PRO A 172 -1.22 8.68 18.51
N TRP A 173 -1.07 9.90 18.01
CA TRP A 173 -1.06 10.17 16.57
C TRP A 173 0.33 9.94 16.02
N GLU A 174 0.44 9.14 14.97
CA GLU A 174 1.69 8.82 14.28
C GLU A 174 1.68 9.39 12.86
N GLU A 175 2.66 10.24 12.54
CA GLU A 175 2.85 10.74 11.19
C GLU A 175 3.71 9.76 10.38
N VAL A 176 3.06 8.73 9.82
CA VAL A 176 3.72 7.68 9.03
C VAL A 176 4.06 8.18 7.62
N TYR A 177 3.19 8.99 7.01
CA TYR A 177 3.44 9.60 5.70
C TYR A 177 3.92 11.05 5.83
N ASN A 178 5.19 11.26 5.46
CA ASN A 178 5.91 12.53 5.60
C ASN A 178 5.64 13.57 4.49
N GLY A 179 4.77 13.28 3.51
CA GLY A 179 4.49 14.15 2.36
C GLY A 179 5.55 14.10 1.25
N ILE A 180 6.51 13.17 1.35
CA ILE A 180 7.50 12.88 0.31
C ILE A 180 7.42 11.39 -0.03
N THR A 181 7.86 10.51 0.87
CA THR A 181 8.01 9.08 0.58
C THR A 181 6.86 8.25 1.10
N PHE A 182 6.36 7.33 0.28
CA PHE A 182 5.20 6.51 0.62
C PHE A 182 5.56 5.34 1.55
N PRO A 183 4.80 5.10 2.64
CA PRO A 183 4.96 3.91 3.47
C PRO A 183 4.62 2.64 2.68
N GLU A 184 5.14 1.50 3.11
CA GLU A 184 4.77 0.22 2.54
C GLU A 184 3.27 -0.07 2.71
N TYR A 185 2.60 -0.40 1.60
CA TYR A 185 1.29 -1.04 1.60
C TYR A 185 1.41 -2.40 0.90
N LEU A 186 0.61 -3.39 1.30
CA LEU A 186 0.47 -4.67 0.60
C LEU A 186 -1.03 -4.85 0.34
N CYS A 187 -1.46 -4.61 -0.89
CA CYS A 187 -2.90 -4.52 -1.22
C CYS A 187 -3.47 -5.88 -1.63
N GLY A 188 -2.66 -6.71 -2.31
CA GLY A 188 -3.00 -8.06 -2.76
C GLY A 188 -2.63 -9.17 -1.77
N GLY A 189 -2.07 -8.83 -0.61
CA GLY A 189 -1.68 -9.81 0.41
C GLY A 189 -0.39 -10.59 0.05
N PRO A 190 -0.26 -11.87 0.43
CA PRO A 190 1.01 -12.62 0.35
C PRO A 190 1.44 -13.00 -1.08
N GLU A 191 0.68 -12.59 -2.09
CA GLU A 191 0.96 -12.86 -3.51
C GLU A 191 1.73 -11.71 -4.19
N GLU A 192 1.93 -10.58 -3.51
CA GLU A 192 2.72 -9.44 -3.96
C GLU A 192 4.17 -9.52 -3.42
N SER A 193 5.16 -9.18 -4.24
CA SER A 193 6.51 -8.88 -3.75
C SER A 193 6.64 -7.38 -3.54
N SER A 194 7.40 -6.98 -2.52
CA SER A 194 7.78 -5.58 -2.30
C SER A 194 9.28 -5.47 -2.06
N VAL A 195 9.88 -4.46 -2.70
CA VAL A 195 11.30 -4.15 -2.58
C VAL A 195 11.44 -2.75 -2.03
N ALA A 196 12.17 -2.62 -0.93
CA ALA A 196 12.53 -1.35 -0.34
C ALA A 196 13.79 -0.81 -1.02
N ILE A 197 13.72 0.42 -1.50
CA ILE A 197 14.83 1.18 -2.08
C ILE A 197 15.17 2.30 -1.10
N CYS A 198 16.41 2.33 -0.62
CA CYS A 198 16.84 3.24 0.46
C CYS A 198 17.98 4.15 -0.01
N HIS A 199 17.81 5.46 0.13
CA HIS A 199 18.82 6.46 -0.18
C HIS A 199 18.63 7.72 0.69
N GLY A 200 19.72 8.39 1.07
CA GLY A 200 19.67 9.64 1.83
C GLY A 200 18.95 9.60 3.19
N GLY A 201 18.80 8.41 3.79
CA GLY A 201 18.01 8.21 5.02
C GLY A 201 16.49 8.15 4.79
N ARG A 202 16.05 8.03 3.54
CA ARG A 202 14.66 7.77 3.14
C ARG A 202 14.52 6.36 2.58
N THR A 203 13.28 5.87 2.55
CA THR A 203 12.90 4.58 1.96
C THR A 203 11.67 4.76 1.08
N GLU A 204 11.70 4.16 -0.09
CA GLU A 204 10.59 3.99 -1.02
C GLU A 204 10.33 2.51 -1.26
N PHE A 205 9.13 2.17 -1.73
CA PHE A 205 8.74 0.79 -2.01
C PHE A 205 8.23 0.66 -3.45
N VAL A 206 8.77 -0.32 -4.17
CA VAL A 206 8.25 -0.78 -5.46
C VAL A 206 7.70 -2.20 -5.33
N TYR A 207 6.79 -2.58 -6.22
CA TYR A 207 5.98 -3.79 -6.08
C TYR A 207 6.12 -4.75 -7.28
N PRO A 208 7.23 -5.50 -7.40
CA PRO A 208 7.43 -6.42 -8.51
C PRO A 208 6.33 -7.49 -8.64
N PRO A 209 5.74 -7.71 -9.83
CA PRO A 209 6.07 -7.06 -11.11
C PRO A 209 5.52 -5.62 -11.21
N CYS A 210 6.40 -4.66 -11.49
CA CYS A 210 6.08 -3.23 -11.59
C CYS A 210 6.57 -2.61 -12.90
N GLU A 211 5.98 -1.46 -13.23
CA GLU A 211 6.33 -0.64 -14.39
C GLU A 211 7.65 0.09 -14.15
N GLN A 212 8.35 0.47 -15.22
CA GLN A 212 9.61 1.22 -15.12
C GLN A 212 9.39 2.60 -14.45
N SER A 213 8.24 3.23 -14.71
CA SER A 213 7.79 4.46 -14.05
C SER A 213 7.71 4.35 -12.53
N SER A 214 7.32 3.20 -11.97
CA SER A 214 7.33 2.97 -10.51
C SER A 214 8.74 3.11 -9.92
N ILE A 215 9.77 2.64 -10.63
CA ILE A 215 11.18 2.73 -10.22
C ILE A 215 11.68 4.17 -10.36
N GLU A 216 11.36 4.83 -11.47
CA GLU A 216 11.76 6.23 -11.72
C GLU A 216 11.18 7.19 -10.69
N PHE A 217 9.89 7.05 -10.35
CA PHE A 217 9.27 7.85 -9.30
C PHE A 217 9.82 7.54 -7.90
N ALA A 218 10.24 6.31 -7.62
CA ALA A 218 10.91 5.98 -6.36
C ALA A 218 12.27 6.70 -6.27
N LEU A 219 13.08 6.66 -7.33
CA LEU A 219 14.36 7.39 -7.41
C LEU A 219 14.17 8.91 -7.24
N GLU A 220 13.16 9.50 -7.89
CA GLU A 220 12.84 10.93 -7.75
C GLU A 220 12.52 11.32 -6.29
N ARG A 221 11.64 10.56 -5.61
CA ARG A 221 11.26 10.83 -4.20
C ARG A 221 12.43 10.62 -3.22
N LEU A 222 13.31 9.67 -3.53
CA LEU A 222 14.56 9.43 -2.82
C LEU A 222 15.66 10.47 -3.12
N GLY A 223 15.54 11.23 -4.21
CA GLY A 223 16.58 12.13 -4.70
C GLY A 223 17.87 11.40 -5.08
N ALA A 224 17.74 10.23 -5.72
CA ALA A 224 18.85 9.42 -6.24
C ALA A 224 18.89 9.52 -7.77
N ASP A 225 20.10 9.61 -8.35
CA ASP A 225 20.28 9.65 -9.80
C ASP A 225 20.13 8.25 -10.44
N SER A 226 20.42 7.18 -9.69
CA SER A 226 20.35 5.80 -10.17
C SER A 226 20.07 4.78 -9.05
N LEU A 227 19.76 3.54 -9.43
CA LEU A 227 19.69 2.40 -8.50
C LEU A 227 21.05 2.03 -7.91
N ASP A 228 22.17 2.33 -8.58
CA ASP A 228 23.53 2.04 -8.10
C ASP A 228 23.89 2.89 -6.86
N ASP A 229 23.23 4.05 -6.69
CA ASP A 229 23.37 4.92 -5.51
C ASP A 229 22.50 4.45 -4.33
N CYS A 230 21.61 3.48 -4.54
CA CYS A 230 20.62 3.04 -3.57
C CYS A 230 21.01 1.74 -2.85
N HIS A 231 20.63 1.61 -1.58
CA HIS A 231 20.59 0.31 -0.92
C HIS A 231 19.24 -0.35 -1.16
N ILE A 232 19.24 -1.52 -1.82
CA ILE A 232 18.04 -2.26 -2.20
C ILE A 232 17.92 -3.51 -1.31
N GLN A 233 16.72 -3.77 -0.77
CA GLN A 233 16.43 -4.97 0.02
C GLN A 233 15.00 -5.47 -0.24
N MET A 234 14.79 -6.78 -0.21
CA MET A 234 13.45 -7.36 -0.30
C MET A 234 12.72 -7.16 1.05
N SER A 235 11.51 -6.61 1.02
CA SER A 235 10.68 -6.41 2.22
C SER A 235 9.67 -7.56 2.36
N CYS A 236 8.87 -7.77 1.32
CA CYS A 236 8.00 -8.93 1.17
C CYS A 236 8.34 -9.71 -0.11
N SER A 237 8.14 -11.02 -0.08
CA SER A 237 8.32 -11.88 -1.24
C SER A 237 7.08 -12.71 -1.46
N ARG A 238 6.49 -12.63 -2.66
CA ARG A 238 5.43 -13.56 -3.08
C ARG A 238 5.90 -15.01 -3.15
N PHE A 239 7.22 -15.20 -3.19
CA PHE A 239 7.85 -16.50 -3.25
C PHE A 239 8.01 -17.06 -1.84
N GLY A 240 7.34 -18.19 -1.59
CA GLY A 240 7.41 -18.84 -0.28
C GLY A 240 8.84 -19.19 0.13
N LYS A 241 9.03 -19.43 1.44
CA LYS A 241 10.32 -19.70 2.10
C LYS A 241 11.33 -20.57 1.32
N PRO A 242 10.95 -21.65 0.58
CA PRO A 242 11.91 -22.43 -0.21
C PRO A 242 12.72 -21.62 -1.24
N LEU A 243 12.18 -20.50 -1.74
CA LEU A 243 12.82 -19.67 -2.76
C LEU A 243 13.48 -18.40 -2.20
N SER A 244 13.37 -18.10 -0.90
CA SER A 244 13.81 -16.82 -0.33
C SER A 244 15.27 -16.49 -0.68
N GLU A 245 16.21 -17.40 -0.39
CA GLU A 245 17.64 -17.23 -0.74
C GLU A 245 17.89 -17.05 -2.24
N VAL A 246 17.02 -17.60 -3.10
CA VAL A 246 17.15 -17.50 -4.55
C VAL A 246 16.76 -16.11 -5.01
N MET A 247 15.69 -15.57 -4.42
CA MET A 247 15.16 -14.24 -4.70
C MET A 247 16.06 -13.15 -4.09
N ASP A 248 16.56 -13.36 -2.87
CA ASP A 248 17.61 -12.53 -2.27
C ASP A 248 18.85 -12.47 -3.18
N TYR A 249 19.31 -13.64 -3.67
CA TYR A 249 20.44 -13.69 -4.60
C TYR A 249 20.14 -12.95 -5.91
N ILE A 250 18.96 -13.16 -6.52
CA ILE A 250 18.60 -12.47 -7.78
C ILE A 250 18.57 -10.95 -7.56
N LEU A 251 17.96 -10.48 -6.48
CA LEU A 251 17.88 -9.04 -6.19
C LEU A 251 19.24 -8.40 -5.91
N ASN A 252 20.12 -9.07 -5.14
CA ASN A 252 21.41 -8.53 -4.71
C ASN A 252 22.55 -8.71 -5.73
N ASP A 253 22.61 -9.87 -6.42
CA ASP A 253 23.69 -10.20 -7.37
C ASP A 253 23.30 -9.93 -8.84
N GLU A 254 22.01 -9.95 -9.17
CA GLU A 254 21.51 -9.78 -10.56
C GLU A 254 20.69 -8.47 -10.76
N GLY A 255 20.26 -7.82 -9.68
CA GLY A 255 19.62 -6.50 -9.67
C GLY A 255 18.08 -6.52 -9.66
N LEU A 256 17.48 -5.35 -9.39
CA LEU A 256 16.03 -5.17 -9.32
C LEU A 256 15.33 -5.50 -10.66
N GLU A 257 15.91 -5.15 -11.80
CA GLU A 257 15.38 -5.49 -13.13
C GLU A 257 15.25 -7.01 -13.31
N ALA A 258 16.29 -7.78 -12.94
CA ALA A 258 16.28 -9.24 -13.03
C ALA A 258 15.24 -9.85 -12.08
N PHE A 259 15.06 -9.29 -10.89
CA PHE A 259 14.00 -9.69 -9.97
C PHE A 259 12.59 -9.36 -10.49
N ASN A 260 12.42 -8.19 -11.14
CA ASN A 260 11.17 -7.76 -11.75
C ASN A 260 10.75 -8.70 -12.89
N GLU A 261 11.68 -9.09 -13.77
CA GLU A 261 11.44 -10.09 -14.82
C GLU A 261 11.02 -11.46 -14.27
N VAL A 262 11.64 -11.92 -13.17
CA VAL A 262 11.24 -13.16 -12.49
C VAL A 262 9.83 -13.04 -11.90
N CYS A 263 9.47 -11.88 -11.36
CA CYS A 263 8.11 -11.60 -10.89
C CYS A 263 7.09 -11.56 -12.03
N HIS A 264 7.43 -10.97 -13.18
CA HIS A 264 6.60 -10.96 -14.39
C HIS A 264 6.41 -12.37 -14.98
N ALA A 265 7.44 -13.21 -14.95
CA ALA A 265 7.34 -14.61 -15.36
C ALA A 265 6.43 -15.40 -14.40
N ALA A 266 6.62 -15.24 -13.09
CA ALA A 266 5.82 -15.89 -12.06
C ALA A 266 4.34 -15.46 -12.07
N ALA A 267 4.02 -14.20 -12.40
CA ALA A 267 2.65 -13.70 -12.50
C ALA A 267 1.82 -14.34 -13.63
N LYS A 268 2.47 -15.05 -14.57
CA LYS A 268 1.81 -15.80 -15.65
C LYS A 268 1.50 -17.25 -15.25
N ILE A 269 1.96 -17.69 -14.08
CA ILE A 269 1.82 -19.07 -13.59
C ILE A 269 0.58 -19.15 -12.69
N PRO A 270 -0.38 -20.05 -12.96
CA PRO A 270 -1.50 -20.28 -12.06
C PRO A 270 -1.05 -20.84 -10.71
N ASP A 271 -1.69 -20.47 -9.60
CA ASP A 271 -1.25 -20.81 -8.24
C ASP A 271 -1.05 -22.31 -8.00
N ARG A 272 -1.92 -23.15 -8.59
CA ARG A 272 -1.83 -24.62 -8.56
C ARG A 272 -0.52 -25.19 -9.15
N ASP A 273 0.18 -24.39 -9.96
CA ASP A 273 1.41 -24.74 -10.67
C ASP A 273 2.64 -24.03 -10.04
N LEU A 274 2.46 -23.21 -8.99
CA LEU A 274 3.53 -22.52 -8.26
C LEU A 274 4.51 -23.47 -7.55
N ASP A 275 4.03 -24.64 -7.10
CA ASP A 275 4.90 -25.72 -6.59
C ASP A 275 5.84 -26.27 -7.67
N LYS A 276 5.36 -26.35 -8.92
CA LYS A 276 6.18 -26.80 -10.07
C LYS A 276 7.21 -25.74 -10.44
N PHE A 277 6.83 -24.47 -10.43
CA PHE A 277 7.76 -23.35 -10.58
C PHE A 277 8.85 -23.40 -9.50
N THR A 278 8.46 -23.58 -8.24
CA THR A 278 9.38 -23.71 -7.10
C THR A 278 10.35 -24.88 -7.31
N ALA A 279 9.85 -26.06 -7.68
CA ALA A 279 10.69 -27.21 -7.99
C ALA A 279 11.64 -26.96 -9.17
N ALA A 280 11.18 -26.31 -10.23
CA ALA A 280 11.99 -25.98 -11.40
C ALA A 280 13.12 -24.98 -11.09
N VAL A 281 12.82 -23.92 -10.33
CA VAL A 281 13.81 -22.91 -9.89
C VAL A 281 14.85 -23.55 -8.97
N LEU A 282 14.44 -24.39 -8.01
CA LEU A 282 15.35 -25.09 -7.12
C LEU A 282 16.23 -26.12 -7.85
N TYR A 283 15.65 -26.89 -8.77
CA TYR A 283 16.40 -27.81 -9.62
C TYR A 283 17.43 -27.07 -10.49
N HIS A 284 17.05 -25.91 -11.03
CA HIS A 284 17.96 -25.07 -11.79
C HIS A 284 19.09 -24.48 -10.93
N ARG A 285 18.82 -24.06 -9.68
CA ARG A 285 19.85 -23.61 -8.73
C ARG A 285 20.81 -24.74 -8.34
N ALA A 286 20.33 -25.98 -8.20
CA ALA A 286 21.18 -27.14 -7.96
C ALA A 286 22.16 -27.42 -9.13
N LEU A 287 21.86 -26.96 -10.34
CA LEU A 287 22.73 -27.00 -11.51
C LEU A 287 23.71 -25.80 -11.61
N ARG A 288 24.05 -25.13 -10.49
CA ARG A 288 25.04 -24.01 -10.42
C ARG A 288 26.36 -24.36 -9.72
N TYR A 289 27.47 -24.39 -10.46
CA TYR A 289 28.84 -24.32 -9.90
C TYR A 289 29.82 -23.89 -11.03
N LYS A 290 31.16 -24.04 -10.99
CA LYS A 290 32.09 -23.44 -11.98
C LYS A 290 33.41 -24.23 -12.19
N VAL A 291 33.77 -24.71 -13.39
CA VAL A 291 34.95 -25.60 -13.65
C VAL A 291 36.25 -25.01 -13.10
N ASP A 292 36.99 -25.77 -12.29
CA ASP A 292 38.29 -25.32 -11.74
C ASP A 292 39.38 -25.35 -12.83
N ALA A 293 40.00 -24.19 -13.07
CA ALA A 293 40.97 -23.99 -14.15
C ALA A 293 42.38 -24.55 -13.87
N LYS A 294 42.66 -25.09 -12.68
CA LYS A 294 43.91 -25.80 -12.35
C LYS A 294 43.74 -27.31 -12.27
N THR A 295 42.59 -27.81 -11.83
CA THR A 295 42.35 -29.24 -11.59
C THR A 295 41.49 -29.91 -12.67
N GLY A 296 40.69 -29.14 -13.42
CA GLY A 296 39.75 -29.67 -14.41
C GLY A 296 38.49 -30.29 -13.82
N GLU A 297 38.19 -30.07 -12.53
CA GLU A 297 36.98 -30.57 -11.90
C GLU A 297 35.71 -29.93 -12.47
N ILE A 298 34.72 -30.78 -12.76
CA ILE A 298 33.39 -30.42 -13.27
C ILE A 298 32.62 -29.67 -12.20
N ILE A 299 32.21 -28.45 -12.55
CA ILE A 299 31.32 -27.65 -11.72
C ILE A 299 30.67 -26.62 -12.69
N TYR A 300 29.32 -26.54 -12.79
CA TYR A 300 28.55 -26.05 -13.98
C TYR A 300 28.33 -24.52 -14.23
N ASN A 301 27.18 -23.95 -13.79
CA ASN A 301 26.55 -22.64 -14.10
C ASN A 301 26.19 -22.39 -15.58
N ARG A 302 24.89 -22.56 -15.93
CA ARG A 302 24.16 -21.58 -16.77
C ARG A 302 22.64 -21.75 -16.84
N ARG A 303 21.99 -20.58 -16.98
CA ARG A 303 20.56 -20.31 -17.16
C ARG A 303 19.98 -20.92 -18.43
N TYR A 304 18.73 -21.42 -18.33
CA TYR A 304 17.55 -20.95 -19.07
C TYR A 304 16.30 -21.52 -18.37
N ILE A 305 15.28 -20.70 -18.14
CA ILE A 305 13.92 -21.18 -17.85
C ILE A 305 13.14 -21.03 -19.16
N TYR A 306 12.91 -22.15 -19.85
CA TYR A 306 11.86 -22.21 -20.86
C TYR A 306 10.57 -22.64 -20.16
N MET A 307 9.54 -21.80 -20.23
CA MET A 307 8.16 -22.20 -19.95
C MET A 307 7.41 -22.20 -21.28
N GLU A 308 6.85 -23.36 -21.64
CA GLU A 308 5.85 -23.51 -22.71
C GLU A 308 4.43 -23.25 -22.15
#